data_AF-G6FUI8-F1
#
_entry.id   AF-G6FUI8-F1
#
_cell.length_a   1.000
_cell.length_b   1.000
_cell.length_c   1.000
_cell.angle_alpha   90.00
_cell.angle_beta   90.00
_cell.angle_gamma   90.00
#
_symmetry.space_group_name_H-M   'P 1'
#
loop_
_entity.id
_entity.type
_entity.pdbx_description
1 polymer ?
#
loop_
_entity_poly.entity_id
_entity_poly.type
_entity_poly.pdbx_seq_one_letter_code
_entity_poly.pdbx_strand_id
1 'polypeptide(L)'
;MSKETDERYQTIANHQVLLLLDLNLPGTDGRELLEQIKQDQNLKDIPVIVFTTSANPRDIEIYYRNNVASYILKPIDINKLKQTLQNFLAYCLDIVVLPDNIGR
;
A
#
# COMPACT_ATOMS: atom_id res chain seq x y z
N MET A 1 7.87 -13.99 14.32
CA MET A 1 6.88 -12.91 14.15
C MET A 1 6.07 -12.81 15.44
N SER A 2 5.83 -11.60 15.95
CA SER A 2 5.07 -11.40 17.21
C SER A 2 3.57 -11.61 16.97
N LYS A 3 2.85 -12.12 17.98
CA LYS A 3 1.39 -12.35 17.94
C LYS A 3 0.58 -11.15 17.45
N GLU A 4 1.08 -9.95 17.68
CA GLU A 4 0.42 -8.69 17.31
C GLU A 4 0.42 -8.42 15.80
N THR A 5 1.44 -8.90 15.08
CA THR A 5 1.50 -8.80 13.61
C THR A 5 0.49 -9.75 12.97
N ASP A 6 0.35 -10.97 13.51
CA ASP A 6 -0.60 -11.98 13.01
C ASP A 6 -2.08 -11.54 13.19
N GLU A 7 -2.43 -10.90 14.31
CA GLU A 7 -3.80 -10.39 14.54
C GLU A 7 -4.18 -9.25 13.58
N ARG A 8 -3.23 -8.37 13.25
CA ARG A 8 -3.44 -7.30 12.26
C ARG A 8 -3.65 -7.88 10.86
N TYR A 9 -2.91 -8.92 10.48
CA TYR A 9 -3.11 -9.62 9.20
C TYR A 9 -4.49 -10.27 9.09
N GLN A 10 -4.98 -10.90 10.16
CA GLN A 10 -6.30 -11.53 10.16
C GLN A 10 -7.46 -10.52 10.08
N THR A 11 -7.28 -9.32 10.64
CA THR A 11 -8.29 -8.25 10.55
C THR A 11 -8.44 -7.72 9.12
N ILE A 12 -7.35 -7.70 8.35
CA ILE A 12 -7.31 -7.21 6.96
C ILE A 12 -8.08 -8.13 6.00
N ALA A 13 -8.14 -9.43 6.29
CA ALA A 13 -8.72 -10.44 5.40
C ALA A 13 -10.26 -10.39 5.26
N ASN A 14 -10.97 -9.68 6.14
CA ASN A 14 -12.45 -9.65 6.16
C ASN A 14 -13.09 -8.33 5.73
N HIS A 15 -12.30 -7.38 5.20
CA HIS A 15 -12.79 -6.08 4.75
C HIS A 15 -12.27 -5.77 3.34
N GLN A 16 -12.99 -4.90 2.61
CA GLN A 16 -12.43 -4.24 1.43
C GLN A 16 -11.27 -3.35 1.89
N VAL A 17 -10.05 -3.83 1.69
CA VAL A 17 -8.85 -3.14 2.17
C VAL A 17 -8.02 -2.63 1.00
N LEU A 18 -7.45 -1.45 1.19
CA LEU A 18 -6.39 -0.88 0.38
C LEU A 18 -5.19 -0.61 1.28
N LEU A 19 -3.99 -0.98 0.82
CA LEU A 19 -2.76 -0.79 1.59
C LEU A 19 -2.01 0.43 1.09
N LEU A 20 -1.77 1.40 1.98
CA LEU A 20 -0.85 2.51 1.74
C LEU A 20 0.51 2.18 2.35
N LEU A 21 1.51 1.92 1.51
CA LEU A 21 2.83 1.46 1.91
C LEU A 21 3.86 2.59 1.90
N ASP A 22 4.47 2.87 3.04
CA ASP A 22 5.60 3.78 3.15
C ASP A 22 6.93 3.05 2.97
N LEU A 23 7.76 3.49 2.03
CA LEU A 23 9.07 2.88 1.76
C LEU A 23 10.18 3.41 2.66
N ASN A 24 9.95 4.52 3.36
CA ASN A 24 10.96 5.15 4.21
C ASN A 24 10.92 4.64 5.65
N LEU A 25 10.25 3.52 5.92
CA LEU A 25 10.15 2.96 7.26
C LEU A 25 11.51 2.38 7.71
N PRO A 26 12.08 2.84 8.83
CA PRO A 26 13.32 2.26 9.34
C PRO A 26 13.08 0.81 9.79
N GLY A 27 13.93 -0.11 9.35
CA GLY A 27 13.94 -1.51 9.79
C GLY A 27 13.06 -2.47 8.99
N THR A 28 12.43 -2.05 7.89
CA THR A 28 11.72 -2.95 6.97
C THR A 28 12.01 -2.54 5.54
N ASP A 29 12.51 -3.48 4.72
CA ASP A 29 12.59 -3.25 3.29
C ASP A 29 11.17 -3.30 2.71
N GLY A 30 10.60 -2.14 2.37
CA GLY A 30 9.26 -2.04 1.81
C GLY A 30 9.07 -2.92 0.56
N ARG A 31 10.17 -3.26 -0.14
CA ARG A 31 10.14 -4.21 -1.24
C ARG A 31 9.90 -5.63 -0.76
N GLU A 32 10.63 -6.07 0.27
CA GLU A 32 10.46 -7.41 0.84
C GLU A 32 9.03 -7.59 1.37
N LEU A 33 8.49 -6.56 2.03
CA LEU A 33 7.10 -6.57 2.50
C LEU A 33 6.12 -6.66 1.33
N LEU A 34 6.34 -5.91 0.25
CA LEU A 34 5.50 -6.02 -0.94
C LEU A 34 5.57 -7.42 -1.57
N GLU A 35 6.77 -7.99 -1.67
CA GLU A 35 6.96 -9.35 -2.18
C GLU A 35 6.21 -10.38 -1.30
N GLN A 36 6.28 -10.25 0.03
CA GLN A 36 5.53 -11.09 0.96
C GLN A 36 4.01 -10.96 0.77
N ILE A 37 3.48 -9.73 0.70
CA ILE A 37 2.05 -9.47 0.46
C ILE A 37 1.60 -10.11 -0.86
N LYS A 38 2.40 -9.99 -1.92
CA LYS A 38 2.04 -10.50 -3.24
C LYS A 38 2.18 -12.02 -3.39
N GLN A 39 2.90 -12.68 -2.48
CA GLN A 39 2.99 -14.13 -2.42
C GLN A 39 1.92 -14.77 -1.52
N ASP A 40 1.36 -14.02 -0.57
CA ASP A 40 0.31 -14.50 0.32
C ASP A 40 -1.04 -14.65 -0.42
N GLN A 41 -1.67 -15.82 -0.35
CA GLN A 41 -2.91 -16.11 -1.07
C GLN A 41 -4.09 -15.24 -0.63
N ASN A 42 -4.09 -14.75 0.61
CA ASN A 42 -5.15 -13.93 1.17
C ASN A 42 -4.91 -12.43 0.93
N LEU A 43 -3.64 -12.03 0.68
CA LEU A 43 -3.27 -10.61 0.57
C LEU A 43 -2.85 -10.18 -0.84
N LYS A 44 -2.51 -11.11 -1.74
CA LYS A 44 -1.96 -10.81 -3.07
C LYS A 44 -2.84 -9.88 -3.91
N ASP A 45 -4.16 -10.03 -3.76
CA ASP A 45 -5.16 -9.29 -4.55
C ASP A 45 -5.48 -7.91 -3.92
N ILE A 46 -4.94 -7.63 -2.73
CA ILE A 46 -5.10 -6.32 -2.10
C ILE A 46 -4.34 -5.27 -2.94
N PRO A 47 -5.00 -4.18 -3.36
CA PRO A 47 -4.32 -3.08 -4.04
C PRO A 47 -3.35 -2.40 -3.08
N VAL A 48 -2.07 -2.37 -3.46
CA VAL A 48 -1.01 -1.69 -2.72
C VAL A 48 -0.68 -0.39 -3.42
N ILE A 49 -0.75 0.71 -2.70
CA ILE A 49 -0.36 2.05 -3.16
C ILE A 49 0.89 2.45 -2.39
N VAL A 50 1.95 2.76 -3.12
CA VAL A 50 3.20 3.22 -2.53
C VAL A 50 3.12 4.70 -2.23
N PHE A 51 3.61 5.12 -1.06
CA PHE A 51 3.70 6.52 -0.65
C PHE A 51 5.09 6.82 -0.10
N THR A 52 5.93 7.50 -0.87
CA THR A 52 7.37 7.65 -0.57
C THR A 52 7.93 8.99 -1.03
N THR A 53 9.08 9.40 -0.48
CA THR A 53 9.83 10.56 -0.98
C THR A 53 10.77 10.22 -2.13
N SER A 54 10.98 8.94 -2.44
CA SER A 54 11.87 8.54 -3.55
C SER A 54 11.21 8.81 -4.89
N ALA A 55 11.83 9.65 -5.70
CA ALA A 55 11.48 9.88 -7.11
C ALA A 55 12.44 9.16 -8.07
N ASN A 56 13.21 8.18 -7.57
CA ASN A 56 14.16 7.45 -8.39
C ASN A 56 13.40 6.61 -9.44
N PRO A 57 13.67 6.81 -10.75
CA PRO A 57 13.00 6.05 -11.80
C PRO A 57 13.13 4.53 -11.66
N ARG A 58 14.27 4.05 -11.13
CA ARG A 58 14.48 2.62 -10.91
C ARG A 58 13.55 2.06 -9.84
N ASP A 59 13.34 2.81 -8.76
CA ASP A 59 12.42 2.39 -7.70
C ASP A 59 11.01 2.33 -8.26
N ILE A 60 10.57 3.39 -8.94
CA ILE A 60 9.25 3.45 -9.58
C ILE A 60 9.03 2.22 -10.48
N GLU A 61 9.98 1.91 -11.36
CA GLU A 61 9.93 0.76 -12.26
C GLU A 61 9.84 -0.58 -11.49
N ILE A 62 10.67 -0.77 -10.46
CA ILE A 62 10.68 -1.99 -9.64
C ILE A 62 9.33 -2.19 -8.95
N TYR A 63 8.77 -1.15 -8.33
CA TYR A 63 7.50 -1.27 -7.62
C TYR A 63 6.32 -1.56 -8.57
N TYR A 64 6.28 -0.91 -9.73
CA TYR A 64 5.25 -1.23 -10.74
C TYR A 64 5.39 -2.64 -11.30
N ARG A 65 6.62 -3.16 -11.49
CA ARG A 65 6.84 -4.58 -11.86
C ARG A 65 6.32 -5.56 -10.81
N ASN A 66 6.24 -5.14 -9.55
CA ASN A 66 5.71 -5.92 -8.43
C ASN A 66 4.20 -5.68 -8.19
N ASN A 67 3.46 -5.23 -9.20
CA ASN A 67 1.99 -5.09 -9.17
C ASN A 67 1.45 -4.18 -8.05
N VAL A 68 2.10 -3.03 -7.83
CA VAL A 68 1.47 -1.93 -7.08
C VAL A 68 0.41 -1.25 -7.94
N ALA A 69 -0.69 -0.85 -7.32
CA ALA A 69 -1.78 -0.15 -7.98
C ALA A 69 -1.41 1.29 -8.33
N SER A 70 -0.58 1.94 -7.50
CA SER A 70 -0.16 3.33 -7.69
C SER A 70 1.10 3.66 -6.91
N TYR A 71 1.80 4.72 -7.33
CA TYR A 71 2.99 5.24 -6.68
C TYR A 71 2.85 6.75 -6.49
N ILE A 72 2.77 7.18 -5.23
CA ILE A 72 2.53 8.57 -4.84
C ILE A 72 3.80 9.13 -4.20
N LEU A 73 4.28 10.24 -4.76
CA LEU A 73 5.37 11.00 -4.15
C LEU A 73 4.84 11.82 -2.97
N LYS A 74 5.46 11.62 -1.81
CA LYS A 74 5.25 12.39 -0.58
C LYS A 74 5.62 13.84 -0.81
N PRO A 75 4.65 14.78 -0.77
CA PRO A 75 4.98 16.18 -0.83
C PRO A 75 5.75 16.59 0.43
N ILE A 76 6.83 17.35 0.23
CA ILE A 76 7.62 17.91 1.34
C ILE A 76 6.84 19.04 2.04
N ASP A 77 6.05 19.78 1.27
CA ASP A 77 5.21 20.85 1.79
C ASP A 77 3.94 20.29 2.47
N ILE A 78 3.68 20.74 3.70
CA ILE A 78 2.58 20.24 4.53
C ILE A 78 1.20 20.56 3.95
N ASN A 79 1.03 21.70 3.27
CA ASN A 79 -0.25 22.07 2.67
C ASN A 79 -0.53 21.18 1.45
N LYS A 80 0.48 20.94 0.63
CA LYS A 80 0.41 19.98 -0.49
C LYS A 80 0.18 18.56 0.01
N LEU A 81 0.85 18.15 1.09
CA LEU A 81 0.64 16.84 1.71
C LEU A 81 -0.82 16.66 2.13
N LYS A 82 -1.39 17.65 2.82
CA LYS A 82 -2.81 17.64 3.22
C LYS A 82 -3.74 17.52 2.01
N GLN A 83 -3.50 18.32 0.98
CA GLN A 83 -4.30 18.29 -0.24
C GLN A 83 -4.20 16.93 -0.97
N THR A 84 -3.00 16.38 -1.09
CA THR A 84 -2.77 15.06 -1.68
C THR A 84 -3.52 13.97 -0.91
N LEU A 85 -3.47 13.97 0.42
CA LEU A 85 -4.18 13.00 1.24
C LEU A 85 -5.70 13.15 1.14
N GLN A 86 -6.22 14.39 1.07
CA GLN A 86 -7.65 14.63 0.85
C GLN A 86 -8.11 14.06 -0.50
N ASN A 87 -7.37 14.33 -1.57
CA ASN A 87 -7.67 13.79 -2.91
C ASN A 87 -7.58 12.27 -2.93
N PHE A 88 -6.58 11.70 -2.25
CA PHE A 88 -6.40 10.26 -2.13
C PHE A 88 -7.57 9.59 -1.41
N LEU A 89 -8.00 10.14 -0.27
CA LEU A 89 -9.13 9.59 0.49
C LEU A 89 -10.43 9.67 -0.30
N ALA A 90 -10.70 10.79 -0.98
CA ALA A 90 -11.87 10.93 -1.86
C ALA A 90 -11.84 9.90 -2.99
N TYR A 91 -10.68 9.71 -3.64
CA TYR A 91 -10.52 8.67 -4.65
C TYR A 91 -10.80 7.26 -4.10
N CYS A 92 -10.20 6.90 -2.97
CA CYS A 92 -10.33 5.57 -2.38
C CYS A 92 -11.74 5.27 -1.86
N LEU A 93 -12.43 6.25 -1.28
CA LEU A 93 -13.71 6.04 -0.60
C LEU A 93 -14.92 6.26 -1.53
N ASP A 94 -14.81 7.18 -2.49
CA ASP A 94 -15.95 7.61 -3.30
C ASP A 94 -15.91 7.06 -4.73
N ILE A 95 -14.73 6.65 -5.23
CA ILE A 95 -14.53 6.30 -6.65
C ILE A 95 -14.10 4.85 -6.83
N VAL A 96 -13.16 4.37 -6.01
CA VAL A 96 -12.59 3.03 -6.18
C VAL A 96 -13.58 1.96 -5.72
N VAL A 97 -13.87 1.00 -6.60
CA VAL A 97 -14.50 -0.27 -6.22
C VAL A 97 -13.39 -1.26 -5.88
N LEU A 98 -13.29 -1.61 -4.60
CA LEU A 98 -12.32 -2.59 -4.12
C LEU A 98 -12.83 -4.02 -4.37
N PRO A 99 -11.94 -4.99 -4.58
CA PRO A 99 -12.36 -6.39 -4.72
C PRO A 99 -13.09 -6.84 -3.44
N ASP A 100 -14.23 -7.51 -3.60
CA ASP A 100 -14.93 -8.15 -2.49
C ASP A 100 -14.08 -9.29 -1.93
N ASN A 101 -14.03 -9.38 -0.59
CA ASN A 101 -13.29 -10.35 0.23
C ASN A 101 -12.48 -11.43 -0.52
N ILE A 102 -11.16 -11.32 -0.37
CA ILE A 102 -10.16 -12.27 -0.86
C ILE A 102 -10.17 -13.47 0.10
N GLY A 103 -10.77 -14.58 -0.34
CA GLY A 103 -10.73 -15.87 0.36
C GLY A 103 -12.10 -16.48 0.63
N ARG A 104 -12.49 -17.45 -0.20
CA ARG A 104 -13.26 -18.62 0.23
C ARG A 104 -12.34 -19.83 0.17
#